data_AF-W8YY97-F1
#
_entry.id   AF-W8YY97-F1
#
_cell.length_a   1.000
_cell.length_b   1.000
_cell.length_c   1.000
_cell.angle_alpha   90.00
_cell.angle_beta   90.00
_cell.angle_gamma   90.00
#
_symmetry.space_group_name_H-M   'P 1'
#
loop_
_entity.id
_entity.type
_entity.pdbx_description
1 polymer ?
#
loop_
_entity_poly.entity_id
_entity_poly.type
_entity_poly.pdbx_seq_one_letter_code
_entity_poly.pdbx_strand_id
1 'polypeptide(L)' 'MDQKFPYEDELLQMKAGEEEVLFLKGRAFLVSPATDEDIERIGKGFYCMD' A
#
# COMPACT_ATOMS: atom_id res chain seq x y z
N MET A 1 20.22 -5.69 -12.08
CA MET A 1 20.05 -5.99 -10.64
C MET A 1 18.61 -5.68 -10.34
N ASP A 2 17.79 -6.69 -10.05
CA ASP A 2 16.41 -6.47 -9.61
C ASP A 2 16.46 -5.76 -8.26
N GLN A 3 16.24 -4.45 -8.26
CA GLN A 3 15.96 -3.72 -7.02
C GLN A 3 14.53 -4.09 -6.62
N LYS A 4 14.41 -5.12 -5.78
CA LYS A 4 13.15 -5.38 -5.08
C LYS A 4 12.71 -4.13 -4.33
N PHE A 5 11.42 -3.82 -4.39
CA PHE A 5 10.88 -2.75 -3.58
C PHE A 5 11.04 -3.14 -2.10
N PRO A 6 11.55 -2.24 -1.23
CA PRO A 6 11.57 -2.52 0.19
C PRO A 6 10.14 -2.84 0.64
N TYR A 7 9.96 -3.86 1.47
CA TYR A 7 8.65 -4.35 1.96
C TYR A 7 7.80 -5.12 0.92
N GLU A 8 8.28 -5.39 -0.30
CA GLU A 8 7.50 -6.12 -1.32
C GLU A 8 6.99 -7.48 -0.84
N ASP A 9 7.86 -8.31 -0.27
CA ASP A 9 7.48 -9.66 0.17
C ASP A 9 6.50 -9.64 1.36
N GLU A 10 6.57 -8.61 2.21
CA GLU A 10 5.69 -8.42 3.38
C GLU A 10 4.31 -7.93 2.92
N LEU A 11 4.28 -6.89 2.08
CA LEU A 11 3.05 -6.30 1.54
C LEU A 11 2.25 -7.29 0.68
N LEU A 12 2.94 -8.15 -0.10
CA LEU A 12 2.29 -9.16 -0.94
C LEU A 12 1.67 -10.32 -0.13
N GLN A 13 2.04 -10.48 1.14
CA GLN A 13 1.49 -11.52 2.02
C GLN A 13 0.32 -11.03 2.89
N MET A 14 0.05 -9.72 2.91
CA MET A 14 -1.05 -9.13 3.67
C MET A 14 -2.41 -9.63 3.16
N LYS A 15 -3.32 -9.91 4.09
CA LYS A 15 -4.69 -10.33 3.80
C LYS A 15 -5.67 -9.17 3.93
N ALA A 16 -6.82 -9.30 3.27
CA ALA A 16 -7.89 -8.32 3.38
C ALA A 16 -8.27 -8.06 4.85
N GLY A 17 -8.26 -6.79 5.25
CA GLY A 17 -8.53 -6.34 6.62
C GLY A 17 -7.29 -6.30 7.54
N GLU A 18 -6.12 -6.71 7.07
CA GLU A 18 -4.86 -6.48 7.78
C GLU A 18 -4.32 -5.07 7.50
N GLU A 19 -3.70 -4.48 8.52
CA GLU A 19 -3.06 -3.17 8.46
C GLU A 19 -1.61 -3.28 8.96
N GLU A 20 -0.71 -2.55 8.34
CA GLU A 20 0.70 -2.47 8.74
C GLU A 20 1.17 -1.02 8.77
N VAL A 21 2.14 -0.71 9.65
CA VAL A 21 2.74 0.62 9.73
C VAL A 21 4.12 0.60 9.08
N LEU A 22 4.27 1.32 7.97
CA LEU A 22 5.55 1.50 7.30
C LEU A 22 6.19 2.84 7.67
N PHE A 23 7.51 2.82 7.88
CA PHE A 23 8.29 4.04 8.11
C PHE A 23 9.11 4.40 6.88
N LEU A 24 8.67 5.45 6.17
CA LEU A 24 9.36 5.95 4.98
C LEU A 24 9.82 7.39 5.21
N LYS A 25 11.13 7.64 5.10
CA LYS A 25 11.76 8.98 5.26
C LYS A 25 11.35 9.70 6.56
N GLY A 26 11.25 8.95 7.66
CA GLY A 26 10.89 9.50 8.99
C GLY A 26 9.40 9.79 9.18
N ARG A 27 8.54 9.35 8.26
CA ARG A 27 7.08 9.42 8.39
C ARG A 27 6.50 8.02 8.50
N ALA A 28 5.49 7.85 9.34
CA ALA A 28 4.73 6.62 9.47
C ALA A 28 3.53 6.65 8.52
N PHE A 29 3.30 5.55 7.82
CA PHE A 29 2.16 5.34 6.92
C PHE A 29 1.43 4.08 7.38
N LEU A 30 0.12 4.18 7.54
CA LEU A 30 -0.74 3.00 7.67
C LEU A 30 -1.04 2.50 6.26
N VAL A 31 -0.74 1.23 6.00
CA VAL A 31 -0.99 0.59 4.72
C VAL A 31 -1.87 -0.64 4.92
N SER A 32 -2.73 -0.90 3.93
CA SER A 32 -3.62 -2.05 3.88
C SER A 32 -3.75 -2.52 2.42
N PRO A 33 -4.09 -3.80 2.18
CA PRO A 33 -4.42 -4.26 0.83
C PRO A 33 -5.56 -3.43 0.23
N ALA A 34 -5.39 -3.03 -1.03
CA ALA A 34 -6.41 -2.29 -1.76
C ALA A 34 -7.65 -3.16 -1.97
N THR A 35 -8.82 -2.58 -1.75
CA THR A 35 -10.11 -3.21 -2.09
C THR A 35 -10.43 -3.00 -3.57
N ASP A 36 -11.41 -3.74 -4.09
CA ASP A 36 -11.90 -3.55 -5.46
C ASP A 36 -12.40 -2.10 -5.69
N GLU A 37 -13.00 -1.49 -4.67
CA GLU A 37 -13.44 -0.09 -4.71
C GLU A 37 -12.24 0.87 -4.84
N ASP A 38 -11.16 0.62 -4.10
CA ASP A 38 -9.94 1.42 -4.19
C ASP A 38 -9.32 1.34 -5.59
N ILE A 39 -9.28 0.14 -6.17
CA ILE A 39 -8.76 -0.09 -7.53
C ILE A 39 -9.61 0.69 -8.54
N GLU A 40 -10.94 0.63 -8.42
CA GLU A 40 -11.84 1.39 -9.28
C GLU A 40 -11.64 2.91 -9.14
N ARG A 41 -11.44 3.39 -7.90
CA ARG A 41 -11.20 4.82 -7.63
C ARG A 41 -9.88 5.29 -8.23
N ILE A 42 -8.81 4.53 -8.05
CA ILE A 42 -7.49 4.81 -8.63
C ILE A 42 -7.57 4.81 -10.15
N GLY A 43 -8.22 3.82 -10.74
CA GLY A 43 -8.43 3.72 -12.19
C GLY A 43 -9.22 4.91 -12.79
N LYS A 44 -10.05 5.56 -11.97
CA LYS A 44 -10.81 6.77 -12.32
C LYS A 44 -10.08 8.08 -11.98
N GLY A 45 -8.85 8.02 -11.46
CA GLY A 45 -8.03 9.19 -11.11
C GLY A 45 -8.34 9.83 -9.77
N PHE A 46 -9.11 9.17 -8.90
CA PHE A 46 -9.39 9.64 -7.54
C PHE A 46 -8.37 9.07 -6.56
N TYR A 47 -7.30 9.81 -6.29
CA TYR A 47 -6.37 9.53 -5.20
C TYR A 47 -6.46 10.64 -4.15
N CYS A 48 -6.68 10.25 -2.89
CA CYS A 48 -6.51 11.17 -1.76
C CYS A 48 -5.03 11.11 -1.34
N MET A 49 -4.31 12.21 -1.50
CA MET A 49 -2.97 12.42 -0.91
C MET A 49 -3.09 13.36 0.29
N ASP A 50 -3.88 12.97 1.29
CA ASP A 50 -3.98 13.68 2.57
C ASP A 50 -3.17 12.96 3.65
#